data_AF-A0A545U1U4-F1
#
_entry.id   AF-A0A545U1U4-F1
#
_cell.length_a   1.000
_cell.length_b   1.000
_cell.length_c   1.000
_cell.angle_alpha   90.00
_cell.angle_beta   90.00
_cell.angle_gamma   90.00
#
_symmetry.space_group_name_H-M   'P 1'
#
loop_
_entity.id
_entity.type
_entity.pdbx_description
1 polymer ?
#
loop_
_entity_poly.entity_id
_entity_poly.type
_entity_poly.pdbx_seq_one_letter_code
_entity_poly.pdbx_strand_id
1 'polypeptide(L)'
;MAKTSTPDGPSKTEPDREKSEQATESFLIAKPGIAETRIANCTPTAAAALALRSKINRQALDYWIRIRGERMMPSRADLDPLDIRRILPNVVLIDVANDPLDFRYRLIGTKIASQLNNDHTGKWMSEIPHQKPPSKIWSSCETVVNEKIPMTTEVPYEGRNKDFSVSEDIVMPLSADGATVNMLFVVVDFFSRSVENL
;
A
#
# COMPACT_ATOMS: atom_id res chain seq x y z
N MET A 1 62.38 -17.57 -49.22
CA MET A 1 62.55 -16.35 -48.41
C MET A 1 61.21 -15.61 -48.34
N ALA A 2 60.94 -14.97 -47.19
CA ALA A 2 59.74 -14.27 -46.68
C ALA A 2 58.74 -13.63 -47.68
N LYS A 3 57.42 -13.87 -47.55
CA LYS A 3 56.33 -13.08 -46.89
C LYS A 3 56.09 -11.69 -47.53
N THR A 4 54.87 -11.32 -47.97
CA THR A 4 53.77 -10.76 -47.14
C THR A 4 52.50 -10.49 -48.00
N SER A 5 51.30 -10.89 -47.55
CA SER A 5 50.12 -10.05 -47.16
C SER A 5 49.24 -9.58 -48.36
N THR A 6 47.90 -9.66 -48.45
CA THR A 6 46.73 -9.85 -47.54
C THR A 6 45.49 -10.25 -48.41
N PRO A 7 44.45 -10.94 -47.88
CA PRO A 7 43.28 -11.40 -48.66
C PRO A 7 41.94 -10.65 -48.41
N ASP A 8 41.03 -10.90 -49.35
CA ASP A 8 39.55 -11.03 -49.32
C ASP A 8 38.58 -9.89 -48.93
N GLY A 9 37.67 -9.64 -49.87
CA GLY A 9 36.51 -8.73 -49.82
C GLY A 9 35.21 -9.38 -49.31
N PRO A 10 34.08 -8.66 -49.36
CA PRO A 10 33.20 -8.51 -48.21
C PRO A 10 32.06 -9.53 -48.11
N SER A 11 31.80 -9.98 -46.89
CA SER A 11 30.58 -10.66 -46.46
C SER A 11 29.51 -9.63 -46.08
N LYS A 12 28.30 -9.78 -46.62
CA LYS A 12 27.11 -8.97 -46.28
C LYS A 12 26.42 -9.60 -45.08
N THR A 13 26.35 -8.87 -43.97
CA THR A 13 25.59 -9.18 -42.76
C THR A 13 24.19 -8.54 -42.81
N GLU A 14 23.19 -9.35 -42.47
CA GLU A 14 21.78 -9.02 -42.25
C GLU A 14 21.58 -8.54 -40.79
N PRO A 15 20.55 -7.73 -40.44
CA PRO A 15 20.61 -6.84 -39.29
C PRO A 15 20.17 -7.47 -37.95
N ASP A 16 20.94 -7.15 -36.91
CA ASP A 16 20.73 -7.49 -35.50
C ASP A 16 19.38 -6.99 -34.96
N ARG A 17 18.53 -7.93 -34.56
CA ARG A 17 17.41 -7.73 -33.62
C ARG A 17 17.89 -8.03 -32.21
N GLU A 18 18.39 -7.03 -31.48
CA GLU A 18 18.45 -7.09 -30.01
C GLU A 18 18.79 -5.72 -29.40
N LYS A 19 17.76 -4.92 -29.15
CA LYS A 19 17.85 -3.75 -28.26
C LYS A 19 16.52 -3.57 -27.53
N SER A 20 16.33 -4.28 -26.41
CA SER A 20 15.41 -3.87 -25.35
C SER A 20 15.56 -4.74 -24.10
N GLU A 21 16.70 -4.71 -23.42
CA GLU A 21 16.80 -5.35 -22.09
C GLU A 21 17.96 -4.78 -21.27
N GLN A 22 17.90 -3.49 -20.94
CA GLN A 22 18.74 -2.89 -19.91
C GLN A 22 17.96 -1.77 -19.21
N ALA A 23 17.22 -2.15 -18.18
CA ALA A 23 16.85 -1.29 -17.06
C ALA A 23 16.55 -2.17 -15.83
N THR A 24 17.51 -3.04 -15.51
CA THR A 24 17.59 -3.72 -14.22
C THR A 24 18.59 -2.95 -13.37
N GLU A 25 18.27 -2.85 -12.07
CA GLU A 25 19.12 -2.37 -10.97
C GLU A 25 18.98 -0.91 -10.56
N SER A 26 18.09 -0.70 -9.58
CA SER A 26 18.46 -0.04 -8.33
C SER A 26 17.49 -0.49 -7.23
N PHE A 27 17.75 -1.67 -6.68
CA PHE A 27 17.19 -2.16 -5.43
C PHE A 27 18.30 -2.06 -4.36
N LEU A 28 17.94 -1.63 -3.14
CA LEU A 28 18.74 -1.57 -1.90
C LEU A 28 19.75 -0.42 -1.74
N ILE A 29 19.26 0.70 -1.17
CA ILE A 29 19.91 1.27 0.02
C ILE A 29 18.83 1.58 1.05
N ALA A 30 18.75 0.74 2.08
CA ALA A 30 18.03 1.05 3.31
C ALA A 30 18.59 2.35 3.92
N LYS A 31 17.73 3.35 4.15
CA LYS A 31 18.01 4.47 5.05
C LYS A 31 17.19 4.31 6.33
N PRO A 32 17.78 4.55 7.52
CA PRO A 32 17.15 4.28 8.80
C PRO A 32 16.15 5.38 9.18
N GLY A 33 15.07 4.99 9.86
CA GLY A 33 14.18 5.91 10.60
C GLY A 33 12.77 6.04 10.05
N ILE A 34 11.99 4.94 10.06
CA ILE A 34 10.51 5.01 9.99
C ILE A 34 10.02 4.58 11.38
N ALA A 35 9.34 5.49 12.09
CA ALA A 35 8.80 5.22 13.41
C ALA A 35 7.50 4.41 13.29
N GLU A 36 7.58 3.10 13.41
CA GLU A 36 6.41 2.25 13.64
C GLU A 36 5.89 2.51 15.06
N THR A 37 4.75 3.17 15.20
CA THR A 37 4.13 3.41 16.51
C THR A 37 3.10 2.32 16.79
N ARG A 38 3.39 1.46 17.77
CA ARG A 38 2.50 0.41 18.29
C ARG A 38 1.81 0.88 19.57
N ILE A 39 0.54 0.54 19.78
CA ILE A 39 -0.16 0.86 21.03
C ILE A 39 -0.87 -0.38 21.56
N ALA A 40 -0.40 -0.90 22.69
CA ALA A 40 -1.11 -1.93 23.45
C ALA A 40 -2.19 -1.29 24.33
N ASN A 41 -3.36 -1.94 24.39
CA ASN A 41 -4.51 -1.72 25.29
C ASN A 41 -5.40 -0.49 24.97
N CYS A 42 -6.54 -0.76 24.33
CA CYS A 42 -7.59 0.19 23.97
C CYS A 42 -8.45 0.60 25.18
N THR A 43 -8.08 1.71 25.84
CA THR A 43 -9.04 2.67 26.42
C THR A 43 -9.17 3.86 25.45
N PRO A 44 -10.21 4.73 25.54
CA PRO A 44 -10.47 5.81 24.57
C PRO A 44 -9.29 6.75 24.31
N THR A 45 -8.30 6.76 25.20
CA THR A 45 -7.06 7.54 25.11
C THR A 45 -6.04 6.99 24.10
N ALA A 46 -6.10 5.72 23.70
CA ALA A 46 -5.14 5.13 22.75
C ALA A 46 -5.29 5.67 21.31
N ALA A 47 -6.48 6.16 20.94
CA ALA A 47 -6.71 6.84 19.66
C ALA A 47 -5.97 8.18 19.54
N ALA A 48 -5.55 8.79 20.67
CA ALA A 48 -4.83 10.05 20.71
C ALA A 48 -3.34 9.94 20.30
N ALA A 49 -2.82 8.74 20.02
CA ALA A 49 -1.38 8.52 19.79
C ALA A 49 -1.00 8.07 18.36
N LEU A 50 -1.95 7.91 17.44
CA LEU A 50 -1.61 7.88 16.02
C LEU A 50 -1.40 9.33 15.57
N ALA A 51 -0.13 9.71 15.33
CA ALA A 51 0.25 11.04 14.86
C ALA A 51 -0.12 11.24 13.37
N LEU A 52 -1.37 11.00 13.01
CA LEU A 52 -1.89 11.14 11.65
C LEU A 52 -1.83 12.59 11.21
N ARG A 53 -1.09 12.84 10.14
CA ARG A 53 -0.98 14.13 9.46
C ARG A 53 -2.18 14.37 8.55
N SER A 54 -2.71 13.33 7.91
CA SER A 54 -3.84 13.48 6.99
C SER A 54 -5.15 13.72 7.75
N LYS A 55 -5.86 14.76 7.33
CA LYS A 55 -7.24 15.01 7.79
C LYS A 55 -8.18 13.89 7.34
N ILE A 56 -7.93 13.27 6.19
CA ILE A 56 -8.71 12.16 5.67
C ILE A 56 -8.54 10.93 6.57
N ASN A 57 -7.31 10.61 6.96
CA ASN A 57 -7.04 9.48 7.84
C ASN A 57 -7.56 9.71 9.27
N ARG A 58 -7.47 10.94 9.80
CA ARG A 58 -8.11 11.29 11.08
C ARG A 58 -9.62 11.10 11.04
N GLN A 59 -10.29 11.59 9.98
CA GLN A 59 -11.73 11.39 9.79
C GLN A 59 -12.12 9.92 9.70
N ALA A 60 -11.30 9.10 9.05
CA ALA A 60 -11.50 7.66 8.97
C ALA A 60 -11.39 6.99 10.35
N LEU A 61 -10.36 7.34 11.12
CA LEU A 61 -10.16 6.82 12.47
C LEU A 61 -11.30 7.23 13.42
N ASP A 62 -11.68 8.51 13.43
CA ASP A 62 -12.79 9.02 14.24
C ASP A 62 -14.09 8.29 13.92
N TYR A 63 -14.36 8.07 12.62
CA TYR A 63 -15.51 7.30 12.17
C TYR A 63 -15.47 5.85 12.65
N TRP A 64 -14.34 5.18 12.47
CA TRP A 64 -14.16 3.79 12.89
C TRP A 64 -14.34 3.61 14.41
N ILE A 65 -13.79 4.55 15.21
CA ILE A 65 -13.99 4.60 16.67
C ILE A 65 -15.46 4.80 17.02
N ARG A 66 -16.17 5.67 16.29
CA ARG A 66 -17.59 5.91 16.52
C ARG A 66 -18.43 4.66 16.29
N ILE A 67 -18.22 3.95 15.17
CA ILE A 67 -19.07 2.80 14.81
C ILE A 67 -18.73 1.52 15.58
N ARG A 68 -17.48 1.35 16.06
CA ARG A 68 -17.16 0.22 16.94
C ARG A 68 -17.87 0.32 18.28
N GLY A 69 -18.06 1.54 18.80
CA GLY A 69 -18.57 1.77 20.14
C GLY A 69 -17.67 1.09 21.17
N GLU A 70 -18.24 0.27 22.03
CA GLU A 70 -17.51 -0.47 23.08
C GLU A 70 -16.88 -1.78 22.57
N ARG A 71 -17.18 -2.19 21.32
CA ARG A 71 -16.61 -3.42 20.74
C ARG A 71 -15.13 -3.26 20.44
N MET A 72 -14.42 -4.39 20.34
CA MET A 72 -13.02 -4.41 19.89
C MET A 72 -12.88 -3.88 18.46
N MET A 73 -13.82 -4.23 17.59
CA MET A 73 -13.83 -3.88 16.16
C MET A 73 -15.28 -3.76 15.69
N PRO A 74 -15.58 -2.87 14.73
CA PRO A 74 -16.85 -2.88 14.03
C PRO A 74 -16.88 -3.99 12.98
N SER A 75 -18.06 -4.35 12.53
CA SER A 75 -18.25 -5.20 11.36
C SER A 75 -18.28 -4.36 10.08
N ARG A 76 -18.16 -5.01 8.92
CA ARG A 76 -18.42 -4.34 7.64
C ARG A 76 -19.87 -3.82 7.53
N ALA A 77 -20.84 -4.47 8.18
CA ALA A 77 -22.24 -4.04 8.12
C ALA A 77 -22.47 -2.72 8.87
N ASP A 78 -21.61 -2.38 9.83
CA ASP A 78 -21.64 -1.09 10.54
C ASP A 78 -21.12 0.08 9.67
N LEU A 79 -20.41 -0.21 8.58
CA LEU A 79 -19.90 0.79 7.65
C LEU A 79 -21.00 1.24 6.67
N ASP A 80 -21.53 2.43 6.91
CA ASP A 80 -22.42 3.15 5.99
C ASP A 80 -21.60 4.08 5.07
N PRO A 81 -21.56 3.83 3.74
CA PRO A 81 -20.89 4.72 2.80
C PRO A 81 -21.39 6.18 2.83
N LEU A 82 -22.63 6.41 3.24
CA LEU A 82 -23.23 7.74 3.29
C LEU A 82 -22.62 8.62 4.39
N ASP A 83 -22.10 8.01 5.46
CA ASP A 83 -21.40 8.70 6.54
C ASP A 83 -19.98 9.14 6.14
N ILE A 84 -19.37 8.43 5.19
CA ILE A 84 -17.96 8.59 4.82
C ILE A 84 -17.75 9.11 3.40
N ARG A 85 -18.77 9.72 2.78
CA ARG A 85 -18.72 10.19 1.37
C ARG A 85 -17.46 10.99 1.01
N ARG A 86 -16.96 11.80 1.95
CA ARG A 86 -15.79 12.66 1.75
C ARG A 86 -14.47 11.88 1.68
N ILE A 87 -14.39 10.74 2.35
CA ILE A 87 -13.19 9.89 2.37
C ILE A 87 -13.32 8.68 1.44
N LEU A 88 -14.53 8.34 0.94
CA LEU A 88 -14.75 7.20 0.03
C LEU A 88 -13.74 7.08 -1.13
N PRO A 89 -13.34 8.17 -1.82
CA PRO A 89 -12.32 8.07 -2.88
C PRO A 89 -10.96 7.53 -2.40
N ASN A 90 -10.67 7.62 -1.11
CA ASN A 90 -9.44 7.21 -0.45
C ASN A 90 -9.55 5.86 0.27
N VAL A 91 -10.68 5.15 0.13
CA VAL A 91 -10.92 3.89 0.86
C VAL A 91 -10.43 2.68 0.08
N VAL A 92 -9.85 1.70 0.77
CA VAL A 92 -9.67 0.33 0.28
C VAL A 92 -10.33 -0.62 1.28
N LEU A 93 -11.09 -1.58 0.75
CA LEU A 93 -11.57 -2.72 1.54
C LEU A 93 -10.83 -3.97 1.09
N ILE A 94 -10.33 -4.73 2.06
CA ILE A 94 -9.52 -5.92 1.82
C ILE A 94 -10.17 -7.07 2.58
N ASP A 95 -10.60 -8.12 1.89
CA ASP A 95 -11.02 -9.35 2.54
C ASP A 95 -9.79 -10.09 3.08
N VAL A 96 -9.91 -10.71 4.25
CA VAL A 96 -8.84 -11.49 4.90
C VAL A 96 -9.19 -12.98 4.84
N ALA A 97 -8.33 -13.77 4.22
CA ALA A 97 -8.27 -15.22 4.42
C ALA A 97 -7.30 -15.49 5.57
N ASN A 98 -7.67 -16.30 6.56
CA ASN A 98 -6.82 -16.53 7.75
C ASN A 98 -6.00 -17.84 7.68
N ASP A 99 -6.37 -18.79 6.81
CA ASP A 99 -5.68 -20.07 6.67
C ASP A 99 -5.77 -20.62 5.21
N PRO A 100 -4.70 -20.46 4.40
CA PRO A 100 -3.52 -19.64 4.68
C PRO A 100 -3.86 -18.15 4.75
N LEU A 101 -3.01 -17.38 5.45
CA LEU A 101 -3.15 -15.92 5.49
C LEU A 101 -2.97 -15.32 4.09
N ASP A 102 -3.97 -14.59 3.61
CA ASP A 102 -3.90 -13.80 2.38
C ASP A 102 -4.94 -12.68 2.38
N PHE A 103 -4.77 -11.72 1.46
CA PHE A 103 -5.49 -10.47 1.42
C PHE A 103 -6.02 -10.21 0.02
N ARG A 104 -7.34 -10.08 -0.13
CA ARG A 104 -7.97 -9.82 -1.43
C ARG A 104 -8.54 -8.42 -1.49
N TYR A 105 -8.16 -7.66 -2.50
CA TYR A 105 -8.74 -6.34 -2.74
C TYR A 105 -10.21 -6.47 -3.13
N ARG A 106 -11.12 -6.06 -2.24
CA ARG A 106 -12.56 -6.07 -2.49
C ARG A 106 -13.02 -4.80 -3.19
N LEU A 107 -12.48 -3.65 -2.76
CA LEU A 107 -12.83 -2.34 -3.28
C LEU A 107 -11.60 -1.44 -3.20
N ILE A 108 -11.38 -0.64 -4.24
CA ILE A 108 -10.36 0.40 -4.28
C ILE A 108 -11.05 1.71 -4.65
N GLY A 109 -10.88 2.73 -3.81
CA GLY A 109 -11.45 4.06 -3.99
C GLY A 109 -10.85 4.76 -5.21
N THR A 110 -11.64 5.62 -5.84
CA THR A 110 -11.30 6.24 -7.13
C THR A 110 -10.02 7.08 -7.10
N LYS A 111 -9.72 7.76 -5.99
CA LYS A 111 -8.48 8.53 -5.84
C LYS A 111 -7.27 7.59 -5.84
N ILE A 112 -7.34 6.47 -5.12
CA ILE A 112 -6.26 5.48 -5.09
C ILE A 112 -6.11 4.80 -6.46
N ALA A 113 -7.22 4.35 -7.05
CA ALA A 113 -7.22 3.72 -8.36
C ALA A 113 -6.55 4.60 -9.43
N SER A 114 -6.75 5.92 -9.38
CA SER A 114 -6.09 6.87 -10.31
C SER A 114 -4.57 6.92 -10.20
N GLN A 115 -3.99 6.47 -9.08
CA GLN A 115 -2.54 6.45 -8.84
C GLN A 115 -1.91 5.09 -9.13
N LEU A 116 -2.72 4.04 -9.29
CA LEU A 116 -2.23 2.69 -9.56
C LEU A 116 -1.96 2.49 -11.04
N ASN A 117 -0.92 1.73 -11.35
CA ASN A 117 -0.61 1.36 -12.74
C ASN A 117 -1.60 0.36 -13.32
N ASN A 118 -2.24 -0.43 -12.45
CA ASN A 118 -3.19 -1.48 -12.78
C ASN A 118 -4.31 -1.49 -11.73
N ASP A 119 -5.52 -1.85 -12.14
CA ASP A 119 -6.57 -2.18 -11.19
C ASP A 119 -6.24 -3.52 -10.50
N HIS A 120 -6.19 -3.48 -9.17
CA HIS A 120 -5.93 -4.64 -8.33
C HIS A 120 -7.21 -5.24 -7.73
N THR A 121 -8.38 -4.66 -8.02
CA THR A 121 -9.67 -5.16 -7.54
C THR A 121 -9.85 -6.63 -7.90
N GLY A 122 -10.20 -7.45 -6.92
CA GLY A 122 -10.38 -8.88 -7.03
C GLY A 122 -9.12 -9.73 -6.86
N LYS A 123 -7.92 -9.13 -6.97
CA LYS A 123 -6.64 -9.86 -6.86
C LYS A 123 -6.23 -10.10 -5.41
N TRP A 124 -5.52 -11.20 -5.20
CA TRP A 124 -4.85 -11.50 -3.94
C TRP A 124 -3.49 -10.80 -3.87
N MET A 125 -3.08 -10.36 -2.69
CA MET A 125 -1.77 -9.73 -2.51
C MET A 125 -0.64 -10.70 -2.86
N SER A 126 -0.80 -11.99 -2.60
CA SER A 126 0.15 -13.04 -2.99
C SER A 126 0.40 -13.11 -4.51
N GLU A 127 -0.57 -12.71 -5.33
CA GLU A 127 -0.48 -12.66 -6.80
C GLU A 127 0.24 -11.40 -7.31
N ILE A 128 0.46 -10.39 -6.45
CA ILE A 128 1.05 -9.11 -6.81
C ILE A 128 2.52 -9.11 -6.37
N PRO A 129 3.50 -9.15 -7.31
CA PRO A 129 4.90 -9.43 -6.97
C PRO A 129 5.53 -8.50 -5.93
N HIS A 130 5.10 -7.24 -5.86
CA HIS A 130 5.63 -6.24 -4.92
C HIS A 130 4.80 -6.10 -3.63
N GLN A 131 3.69 -6.85 -3.49
CA GLN A 131 2.82 -6.80 -2.31
C GLN A 131 2.73 -8.13 -1.56
N LYS A 132 3.10 -9.25 -2.18
CA LYS A 132 3.24 -10.54 -1.49
C LYS A 132 4.26 -10.47 -0.34
N PRO A 133 4.26 -11.40 0.63
CA PRO A 133 5.25 -11.40 1.70
C PRO A 133 6.68 -11.49 1.11
N PRO A 134 7.67 -10.80 1.70
CA PRO A 134 7.61 -10.02 2.94
C PRO A 134 7.44 -8.50 2.70
N SER A 135 6.48 -8.08 1.87
CA SER A 135 6.27 -6.64 1.63
C SER A 135 5.81 -5.90 2.89
N LYS A 136 6.10 -4.59 2.97
CA LYS A 136 5.61 -3.74 4.07
C LYS A 136 4.08 -3.70 4.13
N ILE A 137 3.41 -3.66 2.98
CA ILE A 137 1.94 -3.65 2.90
C ILE A 137 1.38 -4.93 3.51
N TRP A 138 2.00 -6.08 3.19
CA TRP A 138 1.64 -7.36 3.79
C TRP A 138 1.82 -7.33 5.30
N SER A 139 3.00 -6.92 5.77
CA SER A 139 3.32 -6.90 7.21
C SER A 139 2.40 -5.96 8.00
N SER A 140 2.00 -4.81 7.45
CA SER A 140 1.01 -3.94 8.09
C SER A 140 -0.36 -4.61 8.20
N CYS A 141 -0.82 -5.28 7.13
CA CYS A 141 -2.09 -6.01 7.14
C CYS A 141 -2.07 -7.18 8.14
N GLU A 142 -1.01 -7.98 8.12
CA GLU A 142 -0.78 -9.10 9.04
C GLU A 142 -0.73 -8.64 10.50
N THR A 143 -0.03 -7.54 10.78
CA THR A 143 0.03 -6.96 12.13
C THR A 143 -1.37 -6.57 12.62
N VAL A 144 -2.16 -5.90 11.79
CA VAL A 144 -3.53 -5.49 12.18
C VAL A 144 -4.46 -6.70 12.37
N VAL A 145 -4.31 -7.76 11.57
CA VAL A 145 -5.05 -9.01 11.76
C VAL A 145 -4.73 -9.65 13.11
N ASN A 146 -3.44 -9.73 13.46
CA ASN A 146 -2.97 -10.38 14.69
C ASN A 146 -3.31 -9.56 15.95
N GLU A 147 -3.05 -8.24 15.91
CA GLU A 147 -3.15 -7.36 17.07
C GLU A 147 -4.53 -6.74 17.25
N LYS A 148 -5.37 -6.72 16.20
CA LYS A 148 -6.77 -6.22 16.24
C LYS A 148 -6.87 -4.75 16.66
N ILE A 149 -5.86 -3.97 16.34
CA ILE A 149 -5.78 -2.52 16.58
C ILE A 149 -5.48 -1.76 15.28
N PRO A 150 -5.96 -0.51 15.13
CA PRO A 150 -5.55 0.36 14.05
C PRO A 150 -4.03 0.57 14.00
N MET A 151 -3.46 0.59 12.80
CA MET A 151 -2.05 0.89 12.55
C MET A 151 -1.92 1.92 11.43
N THR A 152 -0.92 2.80 11.50
CA THR A 152 -0.58 3.75 10.43
C THR A 152 0.84 3.54 9.94
N THR A 153 1.06 3.72 8.65
CA THR A 153 2.38 3.71 8.03
C THR A 153 2.57 5.00 7.24
N GLU A 154 3.72 5.65 7.43
CA GLU A 154 4.18 6.69 6.53
C GLU A 154 5.22 6.09 5.59
N VAL A 155 4.96 6.11 4.29
CA VAL A 155 5.84 5.54 3.27
C VAL A 155 6.15 6.62 2.25
N PRO A 156 7.43 6.81 1.86
CA PRO A 156 7.78 7.65 0.72
C PRO A 156 6.98 7.23 -0.52
N TYR A 157 6.38 8.19 -1.23
CA TYR A 157 5.59 7.88 -2.41
C TYR A 157 6.50 7.54 -3.58
N GLU A 158 6.39 6.31 -4.10
CA GLU A 158 7.14 5.79 -5.25
C GLU A 158 6.22 5.54 -6.46
N GLY A 159 5.23 6.42 -6.69
CA GLY A 159 4.29 6.31 -7.81
C GLY A 159 4.63 7.18 -9.02
N ARG A 160 3.78 7.12 -10.04
CA ARG A 160 3.99 7.81 -11.34
C ARG A 160 3.97 9.34 -11.23
N ASN A 161 3.23 9.89 -10.27
CA ASN A 161 3.13 11.34 -10.13
C ASN A 161 4.27 11.87 -9.24
N LYS A 162 5.26 12.50 -9.88
CA LYS A 162 6.42 13.10 -9.21
C LYS A 162 6.06 14.24 -8.25
N ASP A 163 4.83 14.74 -8.31
CA ASP A 163 4.31 15.77 -7.43
C ASP A 163 3.93 15.23 -6.05
N PHE A 164 3.99 13.93 -5.77
CA PHE A 164 3.76 13.37 -4.44
C PHE A 164 5.07 12.91 -3.80
N SER A 165 5.25 13.22 -2.52
CA SER A 165 6.46 12.89 -1.75
C SER A 165 6.24 11.72 -0.80
N VAL A 166 5.03 11.58 -0.25
CA VAL A 166 4.71 10.66 0.84
C VAL A 166 3.25 10.21 0.72
N SER A 167 2.97 8.95 1.04
CA SER A 167 1.62 8.49 1.38
C SER A 167 1.55 8.13 2.86
N GLU A 168 0.44 8.49 3.50
CA GLU A 168 0.08 8.01 4.84
C GLU A 168 -1.15 7.13 4.71
N ASP A 169 -1.05 5.92 5.23
CA ASP A 169 -2.19 5.02 5.35
C ASP A 169 -2.62 4.84 6.82
N ILE A 170 -3.87 4.44 6.99
CA ILE A 170 -4.34 3.83 8.23
C ILE A 170 -5.06 2.53 7.88
N VAL A 171 -4.63 1.44 8.50
CA VAL A 171 -5.20 0.10 8.36
C VAL A 171 -5.97 -0.20 9.63
N MET A 172 -7.29 -0.45 9.51
CA MET A 172 -8.18 -0.69 10.64
C MET A 172 -8.90 -2.03 10.48
N PRO A 173 -8.99 -2.83 11.55
CA PRO A 173 -9.61 -4.15 11.46
C PRO A 173 -11.14 -4.06 11.49
N LEU A 174 -11.78 -4.97 10.76
CA LEU A 174 -13.21 -5.24 10.83
C LEU A 174 -13.45 -6.71 11.16
N SER A 175 -14.49 -6.96 11.93
CA SER A 175 -14.84 -8.31 12.38
C SER A 175 -16.35 -8.53 12.36
N ALA A 176 -16.79 -9.58 11.67
CA ALA A 176 -18.19 -9.98 11.59
C ALA A 176 -18.67 -10.72 12.85
N ASP A 177 -17.78 -11.45 13.52
CA ASP A 177 -18.05 -12.23 14.74
C ASP A 177 -17.56 -11.54 16.03
N GLY A 178 -16.86 -10.41 15.89
CA GLY A 178 -16.23 -9.67 17.00
C GLY A 178 -14.93 -10.29 17.51
N ALA A 179 -14.49 -11.42 16.95
CA ALA A 179 -13.32 -12.18 17.38
C ALA A 179 -12.23 -12.26 16.30
N THR A 180 -12.62 -12.54 15.05
CA THR A 180 -11.72 -12.80 13.93
C THR A 180 -11.74 -11.61 12.97
N VAL A 181 -10.55 -11.13 12.56
CA VAL A 181 -10.47 -10.12 11.50
C VAL A 181 -10.75 -10.80 10.17
N ASN A 182 -11.88 -10.46 9.56
CA ASN A 182 -12.28 -11.00 8.25
C ASN A 182 -12.20 -9.95 7.14
N MET A 183 -11.98 -8.68 7.48
CA MET A 183 -11.80 -7.59 6.53
C MET A 183 -10.97 -6.47 7.15
N LEU A 184 -10.23 -5.73 6.32
CA LEU A 184 -9.55 -4.49 6.69
C LEU A 184 -10.23 -3.30 6.02
N PHE A 185 -10.40 -2.24 6.78
CA PHE A 185 -10.77 -0.90 6.31
C PHE A 185 -9.51 -0.04 6.27
N VAL A 186 -9.03 0.22 5.05
CA VAL A 186 -7.81 0.99 4.82
C VAL A 186 -8.19 2.33 4.23
N VAL A 187 -7.54 3.40 4.70
CA VAL A 187 -7.65 4.73 4.09
C VAL A 187 -6.24 5.23 3.79
N VAL A 188 -6.03 5.70 2.57
CA VAL A 188 -4.74 6.18 2.09
C VAL A 188 -4.87 7.61 1.62
N ASP A 189 -4.00 8.49 2.07
CA ASP A 189 -3.89 9.85 1.54
C ASP A 189 -2.48 10.15 1.05
N PHE A 190 -2.41 11.01 0.03
CA PHE A 190 -1.18 11.32 -0.69
C PHE A 190 -0.83 12.80 -0.46
N PHE A 191 0.39 13.06 -0.01
CA PHE A 191 0.89 14.43 0.20
C PHE A 191 1.67 14.89 -1.01
N SER A 192 1.25 16.02 -1.57
CA SER A 192 1.98 16.64 -2.65
C SER A 192 3.28 17.25 -2.11
N ARG A 193 4.37 17.04 -2.85
CA ARG A 193 5.63 17.72 -2.67
C ARG A 193 5.39 19.19 -3.04
N SER A 194 5.35 20.05 -2.03
CA SER A 194 5.41 21.50 -2.27
C SER A 194 6.65 21.77 -3.12
N VAL A 195 6.47 22.36 -4.29
CA VAL A 195 7.59 22.93 -5.04
C VAL A 195 7.99 24.18 -4.25
N GLU A 196 9.03 24.08 -3.42
CA GLU A 196 9.72 25.27 -2.94
C GLU A 196 10.39 25.90 -4.15
N ASN A 197 9.71 26.87 -4.77
CA ASN A 197 10.34 27.78 -5.71
C ASN A 197 11.31 28.66 -4.90
N LEU A 198 12.60 28.40 -5.04
CA LEU A 198 13.68 29.36 -4.80
C LEU A 198 14.31 29.72 -6.15
#